data_AF-A0A485KXL1-F1
#
_entry.id   AF-A0A485KXL1-F1
#
_cell.length_a   1.000
_cell.length_b   1.000
_cell.length_c   1.000
_cell.angle_alpha   90.00
_cell.angle_beta   90.00
_cell.angle_gamma   90.00
#
_symmetry.space_group_name_H-M   'P 1'
#
loop_
_entity.id
_entity.type
_entity.pdbx_description
1 polymer ?
#
loop_
_entity_poly.entity_id
_entity_poly.type
_entity_poly.pdbx_seq_one_letter_code
_entity_poly.pdbx_strand_id
1 'polypeptide(L)'
;MSTWTENSNLVARFRELYELNASKATVNVPATPPLDVTSRLTTFGLAWADLHPFAQQAVLWDMGLVAQDNSSRINQVLTVCGSDNKTGIGMDSIAVSLNAFASTRPDETVRLCQHRGDTEYARQETSDGRSLAKVTKCAWIRVDNMTTCNKSMWSQDSSWPLSVPDPHLRYHLYDTADVHWEMASIQNRPRDEWEVPWGGCPPPTNPGYLTIPCVIYDNVTNATGFCKPAPTSLMDQWLQDIKKKNVTIRGTTPKPTMPPSVAVGGVAPTNEATRTIADVLVVASLVAVAAFT
;
A
#
# COMPACT_ATOMS: atom_id res chain seq x y z
N MET A 1 -23.19 -6.52 -4.73
CA MET A 1 -22.36 -5.62 -3.92
C MET A 1 -20.96 -6.21 -3.79
N SER A 2 -19.92 -5.38 -3.79
CA SER A 2 -18.52 -5.83 -3.65
C SER A 2 -18.28 -6.42 -2.26
N THR A 3 -17.47 -7.47 -2.13
CA THR A 3 -16.97 -7.95 -0.82
C THR A 3 -16.23 -6.83 -0.06
N TRP A 4 -15.80 -5.80 -0.77
CA TRP A 4 -15.01 -4.68 -0.26
C TRP A 4 -15.82 -3.42 0.08
N THR A 5 -17.16 -3.45 -0.11
CA THR A 5 -18.05 -2.27 -0.08
C THR A 5 -17.78 -1.32 1.09
N GLU A 6 -17.57 -1.84 2.30
CA GLU A 6 -17.25 -1.04 3.51
C GLU A 6 -16.04 -1.62 4.26
N ASN A 7 -15.08 -2.16 3.53
CA ASN A 7 -13.99 -2.95 4.10
C ASN A 7 -12.62 -2.32 3.79
N SER A 8 -11.96 -1.83 4.82
CA SER A 8 -10.60 -1.27 4.75
C SER A 8 -9.48 -2.29 4.87
N ASN A 9 -9.77 -3.60 4.89
CA ASN A 9 -8.76 -4.66 4.97
C ASN A 9 -8.03 -4.85 3.63
N LEU A 10 -7.19 -3.88 3.26
CA LEU A 10 -6.43 -3.95 2.03
C LEU A 10 -5.33 -5.02 2.07
N VAL A 11 -4.92 -5.49 3.25
CA VAL A 11 -4.02 -6.65 3.37
C VAL A 11 -4.67 -7.88 2.74
N ALA A 12 -5.92 -8.17 3.11
CA ALA A 12 -6.69 -9.27 2.51
C ALA A 12 -6.89 -9.04 1.01
N ARG A 13 -7.19 -7.81 0.60
CA ARG A 13 -7.37 -7.44 -0.81
C ARG A 13 -6.12 -7.68 -1.66
N PHE A 14 -4.96 -7.23 -1.19
CA PHE A 14 -3.69 -7.42 -1.89
C PHE A 14 -3.27 -8.89 -1.90
N ARG A 15 -3.58 -9.66 -0.84
CA ARG A 15 -3.35 -11.11 -0.81
C ARG A 15 -4.21 -11.83 -1.84
N GLU A 16 -5.50 -11.49 -1.94
CA GLU A 16 -6.40 -12.02 -2.97
C GLU A 16 -5.87 -11.74 -4.38
N LEU A 17 -5.48 -10.49 -4.66
CA LEU A 17 -4.91 -10.10 -5.96
C LEU A 17 -3.61 -10.85 -6.28
N TYR A 18 -2.77 -11.09 -5.27
CA TYR A 18 -1.56 -11.90 -5.41
C TYR A 18 -1.89 -13.36 -5.74
N GLU A 19 -2.85 -13.96 -5.05
CA GLU A 19 -3.28 -15.35 -5.26
C GLU A 19 -3.96 -15.55 -6.62
N LEU A 20 -4.65 -14.54 -7.13
CA LEU A 20 -5.23 -14.50 -8.47
C LEU A 20 -4.22 -14.18 -9.58
N ASN A 21 -2.94 -13.94 -9.24
CA ASN A 21 -1.91 -13.51 -10.18
C ASN A 21 -2.33 -12.27 -10.98
N ALA A 22 -2.99 -11.31 -10.32
CA ALA A 22 -3.38 -10.05 -10.92
C ALA A 22 -2.17 -9.24 -11.38
N SER A 23 -2.37 -8.37 -12.37
CA SER A 23 -1.31 -7.48 -12.84
C SER A 23 -0.85 -6.56 -11.71
N LYS A 24 0.47 -6.50 -11.51
CA LYS A 24 1.13 -5.59 -10.56
C LYS A 24 1.59 -4.27 -11.19
N ALA A 25 1.26 -4.04 -12.47
CA ALA A 25 1.77 -2.89 -13.24
C ALA A 25 1.38 -1.53 -12.64
N THR A 26 0.28 -1.48 -11.90
CA THR A 26 -0.25 -0.27 -11.27
C THR A 26 0.05 -0.17 -9.77
N VAL A 27 0.84 -1.10 -9.21
CA VAL A 27 1.19 -1.07 -7.78
C VAL A 27 2.27 -0.01 -7.55
N ASN A 28 1.91 1.04 -6.79
CA ASN A 28 2.76 2.19 -6.53
C ASN A 28 3.40 2.15 -5.14
N VAL A 29 4.57 1.52 -5.06
CA VAL A 29 5.38 1.38 -3.83
C VAL A 29 6.72 2.13 -3.96
N PRO A 30 7.29 2.66 -2.87
CA PRO A 30 8.60 3.29 -2.91
C PRO A 30 9.71 2.25 -3.18
N ALA A 31 10.75 2.67 -3.90
CA ALA A 31 11.90 1.82 -4.20
C ALA A 31 12.65 1.38 -2.92
N THR A 32 12.67 2.24 -1.91
CA THR A 32 13.26 1.97 -0.59
C THR A 32 12.18 2.13 0.47
N PRO A 33 12.00 1.17 1.39
CA PRO A 33 10.97 1.27 2.42
C PRO A 33 11.39 2.26 3.53
N PRO A 34 10.43 2.85 4.25
CA PRO A 34 10.71 3.53 5.52
C PRO A 34 11.43 2.61 6.54
N LEU A 35 12.19 3.20 7.47
CA LEU A 35 12.96 2.45 8.47
C LEU A 35 12.10 1.54 9.37
N ASP A 36 10.90 2.00 9.74
CA ASP A 36 9.97 1.21 10.55
C ASP A 36 9.53 -0.07 9.80
N VAL A 37 9.33 0.01 8.48
CA VAL A 37 9.01 -1.14 7.63
C VAL A 37 10.19 -2.11 7.59
N THR A 38 11.41 -1.61 7.39
CA THR A 38 12.62 -2.45 7.44
C THR A 38 12.76 -3.18 8.78
N SER A 39 12.50 -2.48 9.88
CA SER A 39 12.55 -3.04 11.23
C SER A 39 11.53 -4.15 11.41
N ARG A 40 10.28 -3.93 10.96
CA ARG A 40 9.24 -4.96 10.97
C ARG A 40 9.61 -6.18 10.13
N LEU A 41 10.07 -5.99 8.89
CA LEU A 41 10.43 -7.13 8.03
C LEU A 41 11.59 -7.95 8.60
N THR A 42 12.53 -7.30 9.29
CA THR A 42 13.64 -7.96 9.96
C THR A 42 13.17 -8.93 11.05
N THR A 43 12.06 -8.65 11.75
CA THR A 43 11.51 -9.59 12.75
C THR A 43 11.02 -10.90 12.13
N PHE A 44 10.74 -10.92 10.83
CA PHE A 44 10.40 -12.11 10.05
C PHE A 44 11.60 -12.66 9.25
N GLY A 45 12.77 -12.04 9.38
CA GLY A 45 13.96 -12.38 8.60
C GLY A 45 13.76 -12.17 7.09
N LEU A 46 13.07 -11.10 6.71
CA LEU A 46 12.79 -10.68 5.34
C LEU A 46 13.42 -9.30 5.07
N ALA A 47 13.79 -9.06 3.82
CA ALA A 47 14.13 -7.76 3.27
C ALA A 47 13.01 -7.25 2.35
N TRP A 48 12.97 -5.94 2.08
CA TRP A 48 11.96 -5.35 1.18
C TRP A 48 11.89 -6.00 -0.20
N ALA A 49 13.06 -6.35 -0.75
CA ALA A 49 13.18 -7.01 -2.05
C ALA A 49 12.70 -8.47 -2.05
N ASP A 50 12.50 -9.09 -0.89
CA ASP A 50 11.94 -10.44 -0.80
C ASP A 50 10.41 -10.45 -1.03
N LEU A 51 9.75 -9.28 -0.97
CA LEU A 51 8.30 -9.16 -1.05
C LEU A 51 7.84 -8.92 -2.49
N HIS A 52 6.72 -9.56 -2.86
CA HIS A 52 5.97 -9.19 -4.05
C HIS A 52 5.39 -7.75 -3.90
N PRO A 53 5.24 -6.96 -4.97
CA PRO A 53 4.68 -5.59 -4.87
C PRO A 53 3.35 -5.48 -4.12
N PHE A 54 2.45 -6.47 -4.26
CA PHE A 54 1.22 -6.51 -3.45
C PHE A 54 1.49 -6.66 -1.94
N ALA A 55 2.45 -7.49 -1.55
CA ALA A 55 2.85 -7.62 -0.15
C ALA A 55 3.56 -6.36 0.36
N GLN A 56 4.34 -5.68 -0.51
CA GLN A 56 4.94 -4.40 -0.20
C GLN A 56 3.86 -3.34 0.12
N GLN A 57 2.87 -3.19 -0.75
CA GLN A 57 1.75 -2.26 -0.53
C GLN A 57 0.91 -2.64 0.69
N ALA A 58 0.70 -3.94 0.94
CA ALA A 58 -0.01 -4.43 2.11
C ALA A 58 0.70 -4.10 3.42
N VAL A 59 2.04 -4.25 3.49
CA VAL A 59 2.81 -3.88 4.70
C VAL A 59 2.73 -2.37 4.95
N LEU A 60 2.82 -1.55 3.91
CA LEU A 60 2.66 -0.10 4.05
C LEU A 60 1.26 0.22 4.61
N TRP A 61 0.22 -0.33 4.00
CA TRP A 61 -1.15 -0.16 4.47
C TRP A 61 -1.33 -0.58 5.92
N ASP A 62 -0.87 -1.78 6.29
CA ASP A 62 -1.01 -2.34 7.64
C ASP A 62 -0.34 -1.48 8.71
N MET A 63 0.75 -0.79 8.35
CA MET A 63 1.49 0.13 9.23
C MET A 63 0.96 1.57 9.22
N GLY A 64 -0.12 1.85 8.49
CA GLY A 64 -0.66 3.19 8.33
C GLY A 64 0.21 4.10 7.47
N LEU A 65 1.00 3.53 6.56
CA LEU A 65 1.88 4.27 5.67
C LEU A 65 1.18 4.43 4.32
N VAL A 66 0.77 5.66 4.03
CA VAL A 66 -0.08 6.00 2.87
C VAL A 66 0.63 7.06 2.03
N ALA A 67 0.51 6.99 0.71
CA ALA A 67 1.13 8.00 -0.15
C ALA A 67 0.50 9.38 0.01
N GLN A 68 1.28 10.43 -0.24
CA GLN A 68 0.80 11.80 -0.26
C GLN A 68 0.36 12.19 -1.67
N ASP A 69 -0.93 12.49 -1.85
CA ASP A 69 -1.49 12.93 -3.13
C ASP A 69 -1.07 11.99 -4.28
N ASN A 70 -0.62 12.53 -5.40
CA ASN A 70 -0.11 11.76 -6.53
C ASN A 70 1.41 11.49 -6.45
N SER A 71 2.06 11.76 -5.31
CA SER A 71 3.51 11.61 -5.15
C SER A 71 3.91 10.23 -4.60
N SER A 72 5.18 9.86 -4.72
CA SER A 72 5.73 8.65 -4.08
C SER A 72 6.09 8.84 -2.59
N ARG A 73 5.89 10.04 -2.04
CA ARG A 73 6.17 10.30 -0.63
C ARG A 73 5.14 9.59 0.24
N ILE A 74 5.62 8.92 1.28
CA ILE A 74 4.81 8.14 2.21
C ILE A 74 4.68 8.90 3.52
N ASN A 75 3.44 9.01 4.02
CA ASN A 75 3.10 9.66 5.26
C ASN A 75 2.48 8.68 6.25
N GLN A 76 2.67 8.97 7.53
CA GLN A 76 1.99 8.24 8.60
C GLN A 76 0.54 8.73 8.73
N VAL A 77 -0.37 7.77 8.65
CA VAL A 77 -1.74 7.84 9.11
C VAL A 77 -1.80 7.17 10.47
N LEU A 78 -2.41 7.85 11.44
CA LEU A 78 -2.74 7.33 12.75
C LEU A 78 -4.18 6.83 12.73
N THR A 79 -4.52 5.97 13.69
CA THR A 79 -5.88 5.47 13.90
C THR A 79 -6.32 5.72 15.32
N VAL A 80 -7.63 5.69 15.57
CA VAL A 80 -8.17 5.84 16.91
C VAL A 80 -7.46 4.86 17.84
N CYS A 81 -6.94 5.37 18.96
CA CYS A 81 -6.26 4.54 19.94
C CYS A 81 -7.18 3.43 20.46
N GLY A 82 -6.63 2.24 20.61
CA GLY A 82 -7.28 1.13 21.29
C GLY A 82 -7.33 1.34 22.81
N SER A 83 -7.75 0.30 23.51
CA SER A 83 -7.95 0.34 24.97
C SER A 83 -6.67 0.61 25.78
N ASP A 84 -5.49 0.35 25.21
CA ASP A 84 -4.19 0.62 25.84
C ASP A 84 -3.73 2.09 25.72
N ASN A 85 -4.45 2.89 24.93
CA ASN A 85 -4.14 4.27 24.58
C ASN A 85 -2.72 4.49 24.02
N LYS A 86 -2.10 3.44 23.46
CA LYS A 86 -0.74 3.44 22.92
C LYS A 86 -0.71 2.89 21.50
N THR A 87 -1.58 1.94 21.20
CA THR A 87 -1.68 1.27 19.92
C THR A 87 -3.03 1.62 19.31
N GLY A 88 -3.03 2.05 18.05
CA GLY A 88 -4.25 2.34 17.30
C GLY A 88 -4.99 1.06 16.93
N ILE A 89 -6.27 1.18 16.59
CA ILE A 89 -6.96 0.09 15.86
C ILE A 89 -6.24 -0.21 14.54
N GLY A 90 -6.43 -1.41 14.00
CA GLY A 90 -5.84 -1.77 12.70
C GLY A 90 -6.36 -0.89 11.57
N MET A 91 -5.52 -0.69 10.55
CA MET A 91 -5.92 -0.01 9.30
C MET A 91 -7.00 -0.77 8.54
N ASP A 92 -7.23 -2.05 8.87
CA ASP A 92 -8.35 -2.84 8.38
C ASP A 92 -9.72 -2.41 8.94
N SER A 93 -9.75 -1.58 9.98
CA SER A 93 -10.96 -1.24 10.75
C SER A 93 -11.41 0.23 10.63
N ILE A 94 -10.74 1.01 9.78
CA ILE A 94 -10.93 2.47 9.69
C ILE A 94 -12.05 2.90 8.74
N ALA A 95 -12.56 2.00 7.90
CA ALA A 95 -13.70 2.29 7.04
C ALA A 95 -14.89 2.81 7.87
N VAL A 96 -15.52 3.86 7.35
CA VAL A 96 -16.76 4.42 7.86
C VAL A 96 -17.90 3.75 7.09
N SER A 97 -18.81 3.09 7.80
CA SER A 97 -19.98 2.48 7.18
C SER A 97 -21.00 3.55 6.75
N LEU A 98 -21.87 3.22 5.82
CA LEU A 98 -23.00 4.05 5.41
C LEU A 98 -23.88 4.44 6.61
N ASN A 99 -24.11 3.50 7.53
CA ASN A 99 -24.87 3.78 8.73
C ASN A 99 -24.17 4.79 9.66
N ALA A 100 -22.84 4.71 9.78
CA ALA A 100 -22.08 5.69 10.54
C ALA A 100 -22.03 7.04 9.83
N PHE A 101 -21.87 7.08 8.51
CA PHE A 101 -21.96 8.31 7.73
C PHE A 101 -23.32 9.00 7.95
N ALA A 102 -24.42 8.27 7.76
CA ALA A 102 -25.79 8.78 7.89
C ALA A 102 -26.18 9.17 9.33
N SER A 103 -25.43 8.73 10.35
CA SER A 103 -25.69 9.11 11.75
C SER A 103 -25.00 10.41 12.16
N THR A 104 -24.15 10.99 11.32
CA THR A 104 -23.38 12.19 11.66
C THR A 104 -24.29 13.40 11.86
N ARG A 105 -25.23 13.66 10.94
CA ARG A 105 -26.30 14.67 11.01
C ARG A 105 -27.45 14.39 9.99
N PRO A 106 -28.65 14.98 10.16
CA PRO A 106 -29.77 14.80 9.21
C PRO A 106 -29.57 15.39 7.82
N ASP A 107 -28.70 16.38 7.67
CA ASP A 107 -28.35 17.07 6.42
C ASP A 107 -27.22 16.38 5.63
N GLU A 108 -26.67 15.29 6.19
CA GLU A 108 -25.64 14.48 5.58
C GLU A 108 -26.30 13.45 4.67
N THR A 109 -26.10 13.60 3.36
CA THR A 109 -26.81 12.80 2.36
C THR A 109 -25.82 12.00 1.51
N VAL A 110 -26.32 10.91 0.97
CA VAL A 110 -25.58 10.06 0.03
C VAL A 110 -26.22 10.09 -1.35
N ARG A 111 -25.39 9.90 -2.37
CA ARG A 111 -25.81 9.61 -3.72
C ARG A 111 -25.60 8.14 -4.00
N LEU A 112 -26.64 7.48 -4.50
CA LEU A 112 -26.53 6.12 -5.02
C LEU A 112 -25.98 6.18 -6.44
N CYS A 113 -24.88 5.49 -6.65
CA CYS A 113 -24.19 5.41 -7.92
C CYS A 113 -24.32 4.01 -8.49
N GLN A 114 -24.48 3.94 -9.81
CA GLN A 114 -24.65 2.67 -10.51
C GLN A 114 -23.30 1.95 -10.66
N HIS A 115 -23.27 0.71 -10.21
CA HIS A 115 -22.37 -0.33 -10.68
C HIS A 115 -23.09 -1.15 -11.78
N ARG A 116 -22.40 -1.99 -12.54
CA ARG A 116 -23.01 -2.74 -13.66
C ARG A 116 -24.29 -3.48 -13.25
N GLY A 117 -25.36 -3.31 -14.03
CA GLY A 117 -26.68 -3.87 -13.76
C GLY A 117 -27.46 -3.00 -12.76
N ASP A 118 -28.17 -3.63 -11.83
CA ASP A 118 -28.96 -2.96 -10.78
C ASP A 118 -28.20 -2.85 -9.44
N THR A 119 -26.87 -3.03 -9.45
CA THR A 119 -26.08 -2.92 -8.21
C THR A 119 -25.74 -1.45 -7.97
N GLU A 120 -26.13 -0.92 -6.83
CA GLU A 120 -25.77 0.44 -6.41
C GLU A 120 -24.75 0.44 -5.27
N TYR A 121 -24.03 1.55 -5.15
CA TYR A 121 -23.17 1.84 -4.02
C TYR A 121 -23.29 3.32 -3.65
N ALA A 122 -23.07 3.63 -2.38
CA ALA A 122 -23.22 4.98 -1.86
C ALA A 122 -21.92 5.78 -1.97
N ARG A 123 -22.04 7.01 -2.44
CA ARG A 123 -21.02 8.06 -2.35
C ARG A 123 -21.56 9.23 -1.56
N GLN A 124 -20.67 10.05 -1.01
CA GLN A 124 -21.04 11.31 -0.40
C GLN A 124 -21.77 12.22 -1.41
N GLU A 125 -22.94 12.74 -1.02
CA GLU A 125 -23.62 13.83 -1.72
C GLU A 125 -23.34 15.16 -1.02
N THR A 126 -23.92 15.34 0.15
CA THR A 126 -23.73 16.51 1.01
C THR A 126 -23.05 16.07 2.28
N SER A 127 -21.94 16.71 2.64
CA SER A 127 -21.28 16.50 3.93
C SER A 127 -20.49 17.72 4.40
N ASP A 128 -20.51 17.95 5.70
CA ASP A 128 -19.63 18.89 6.40
C ASP A 128 -18.50 18.10 7.08
N GLY A 129 -17.26 18.51 6.84
CA GLY A 129 -16.10 17.81 7.40
C GLY A 129 -16.11 17.71 8.93
N ARG A 130 -16.73 18.66 9.63
CA ARG A 130 -16.89 18.63 11.10
C ARG A 130 -17.85 17.54 11.56
N SER A 131 -18.85 17.21 10.75
CA SER A 131 -19.79 16.12 11.02
C SER A 131 -19.12 14.78 10.77
N LEU A 132 -18.46 14.65 9.62
CA LEU A 132 -17.79 13.41 9.21
C LEU A 132 -16.66 13.05 10.17
N ALA A 133 -15.94 14.05 10.69
CA ALA A 133 -14.92 13.88 11.72
C ALA A 133 -15.40 13.12 12.97
N LYS A 134 -16.70 13.15 13.31
CA LYS A 134 -17.26 12.45 14.48
C LYS A 134 -17.26 10.93 14.36
N VAL A 135 -17.25 10.42 13.12
CA VAL A 135 -17.31 8.98 12.82
C VAL A 135 -16.05 8.46 12.14
N THR A 136 -15.16 9.38 11.76
CA THR A 136 -13.82 9.09 11.24
C THR A 136 -12.96 8.38 12.29
N LYS A 137 -12.17 7.40 11.81
CA LYS A 137 -11.33 6.55 12.65
C LYS A 137 -9.83 6.67 12.38
N CYS A 138 -9.43 7.56 11.46
CA CYS A 138 -8.04 7.81 11.11
C CYS A 138 -7.70 9.29 11.19
N ALA A 139 -6.41 9.59 11.33
CA ALA A 139 -5.90 10.95 11.34
C ALA A 139 -4.60 11.04 10.54
N TRP A 140 -4.44 12.10 9.76
CA TRP A 140 -3.22 12.34 8.99
C TRP A 140 -2.35 13.37 9.70
N ILE A 141 -1.08 13.02 9.96
CA ILE A 141 -0.10 13.97 10.49
C ILE A 141 0.23 14.97 9.38
N ARG A 142 -0.24 16.21 9.52
CA ARG A 142 0.02 17.27 8.54
C ARG A 142 1.52 17.58 8.51
N VAL A 143 2.19 17.11 7.47
CA VAL A 143 3.65 17.30 7.30
C VAL A 143 3.97 18.40 6.30
N ASP A 144 3.09 18.67 5.32
CA ASP A 144 3.34 19.63 4.23
C ASP A 144 2.04 20.32 3.75
N ASN A 145 2.21 21.32 2.87
CA ASN A 145 1.13 21.95 2.10
C ASN A 145 0.65 21.03 0.97
N MET A 146 -0.29 20.13 1.26
CA MET A 146 -1.07 19.46 0.21
C MET A 146 -2.04 20.45 -0.45
N THR A 147 -2.20 20.36 -1.77
CA THR A 147 -3.21 21.13 -2.49
C THR A 147 -4.61 20.69 -2.06
N THR A 148 -5.47 21.65 -1.73
CA THR A 148 -6.89 21.37 -1.46
C THR A 148 -7.57 20.80 -2.70
N CYS A 149 -8.48 19.85 -2.51
CA CYS A 149 -9.29 19.28 -3.58
C CYS A 149 -10.77 19.24 -3.20
N ASN A 150 -11.65 19.35 -4.20
CA ASN A 150 -13.10 19.26 -4.03
C ASN A 150 -13.60 17.87 -4.44
N LYS A 151 -12.99 16.83 -3.87
CA LYS A 151 -13.30 15.42 -4.19
C LYS A 151 -14.13 14.78 -3.07
N SER A 152 -14.64 13.57 -3.32
CA SER A 152 -15.33 12.82 -2.26
C SER A 152 -14.40 12.62 -1.06
N MET A 153 -14.94 12.77 0.14
CA MET A 153 -14.28 12.47 1.41
C MET A 153 -14.73 11.09 1.94
N TRP A 154 -15.85 10.59 1.45
CA TRP A 154 -16.38 9.27 1.76
C TRP A 154 -17.03 8.60 0.54
N SER A 155 -16.84 7.30 0.40
CA SER A 155 -17.57 6.45 -0.56
C SER A 155 -17.43 4.99 -0.18
N GLN A 156 -18.47 4.20 -0.46
CA GLN A 156 -18.36 2.74 -0.49
C GLN A 156 -17.46 2.27 -1.65
N ASP A 157 -16.84 1.11 -1.49
CA ASP A 157 -16.11 0.45 -2.57
C ASP A 157 -17.07 -0.20 -3.58
N SER A 158 -16.83 0.07 -4.86
CA SER A 158 -17.50 -0.62 -5.97
C SER A 158 -16.52 -1.01 -7.08
N SER A 159 -15.23 -1.01 -6.77
CA SER A 159 -14.14 -1.29 -7.70
C SER A 159 -14.24 -2.70 -8.27
N TRP A 160 -13.63 -2.92 -9.44
CA TRP A 160 -13.66 -4.22 -10.08
C TRP A 160 -12.90 -5.28 -9.28
N PRO A 161 -13.26 -6.56 -9.39
CA PRO A 161 -12.58 -7.63 -8.65
C PRO A 161 -11.06 -7.69 -8.83
N LEU A 162 -10.53 -7.25 -9.98
CA LEU A 162 -9.09 -7.19 -10.24
C LEU A 162 -8.50 -5.77 -10.18
N SER A 163 -9.30 -4.76 -9.83
CA SER A 163 -8.78 -3.41 -9.58
C SER A 163 -7.82 -3.44 -8.41
N VAL A 164 -6.63 -2.86 -8.63
CA VAL A 164 -5.57 -2.73 -7.62
C VAL A 164 -5.82 -1.45 -6.83
N PRO A 165 -6.07 -1.52 -5.50
CA PRO A 165 -6.15 -0.33 -4.69
C PRO A 165 -4.83 0.43 -4.66
N ASP A 166 -4.87 1.75 -4.77
CA ASP A 166 -3.70 2.63 -4.59
C ASP A 166 -3.99 3.69 -3.52
N PRO A 167 -3.84 3.34 -2.23
CA PRO A 167 -4.08 4.24 -1.10
C PRO A 167 -3.21 5.50 -1.16
N HIS A 168 -3.85 6.65 -1.29
CA HIS A 168 -3.19 7.95 -1.22
C HIS A 168 -4.07 8.99 -0.53
N LEU A 169 -3.43 9.91 0.19
CA LEU A 169 -4.08 10.99 0.91
C LEU A 169 -4.51 12.10 -0.04
N ARG A 170 -5.65 12.70 0.26
CA ARG A 170 -6.15 13.95 -0.29
C ARG A 170 -6.50 14.91 0.83
N TYR A 171 -6.30 16.20 0.58
CA TYR A 171 -6.61 17.27 1.53
C TYR A 171 -7.83 18.04 1.05
N HIS A 172 -8.75 18.33 1.97
CA HIS A 172 -10.00 19.03 1.74
C HIS A 172 -10.06 20.22 2.70
N LEU A 173 -10.23 21.41 2.13
CA LEU A 173 -10.41 22.65 2.87
C LEU A 173 -11.68 23.31 2.36
N TYR A 174 -12.58 23.60 3.29
CA TYR A 174 -13.72 24.48 3.05
C TYR A 174 -13.53 25.74 3.86
N ASP A 175 -13.40 26.86 3.17
CA ASP A 175 -13.06 28.14 3.79
C ASP A 175 -13.94 29.24 3.19
N THR A 176 -14.99 29.59 3.92
CA THR A 176 -15.89 30.72 3.60
C THR A 176 -15.96 31.66 4.79
N ALA A 177 -16.60 32.83 4.62
CA ALA A 177 -16.73 33.82 5.70
C ALA A 177 -17.44 33.26 6.95
N ASP A 178 -18.33 32.29 6.78
CA ASP A 178 -19.20 31.76 7.86
C ASP A 178 -18.81 30.35 8.33
N VAL A 179 -18.05 29.60 7.53
CA VAL A 179 -17.72 28.20 7.79
C VAL A 179 -16.29 27.89 7.38
N HIS A 180 -15.53 27.35 8.33
CA HIS A 180 -14.18 26.84 8.13
C HIS A 180 -14.08 25.40 8.63
N TRP A 181 -13.57 24.50 7.80
CA TRP A 181 -13.15 23.16 8.22
C TRP A 181 -12.10 22.56 7.29
N GLU A 182 -11.30 21.66 7.86
CA GLU A 182 -10.26 20.90 7.16
C GLU A 182 -10.44 19.41 7.42
N MET A 183 -10.16 18.59 6.41
CA MET A 183 -10.14 17.13 6.55
C MET A 183 -9.22 16.50 5.52
N ALA A 184 -8.80 15.28 5.77
CA ALA A 184 -8.14 14.44 4.79
C ALA A 184 -9.06 13.29 4.36
N SER A 185 -8.76 12.68 3.22
CA SER A 185 -9.29 11.35 2.91
C SER A 185 -8.22 10.47 2.29
N ILE A 186 -8.29 9.18 2.57
CA ILE A 186 -7.54 8.17 1.84
C ILE A 186 -8.41 7.74 0.67
N GLN A 187 -7.92 7.94 -0.54
CA GLN A 187 -8.52 7.43 -1.77
C GLN A 187 -7.78 6.17 -2.19
N ASN A 188 -8.53 5.10 -2.48
CA ASN A 188 -7.96 3.80 -2.86
C ASN A 188 -7.93 3.57 -4.38
N ARG A 189 -8.16 4.62 -5.17
CA ARG A 189 -8.15 4.58 -6.64
C ARG A 189 -6.72 4.78 -7.19
N PRO A 190 -6.44 4.35 -8.43
CA PRO A 190 -5.19 4.72 -9.11
C PRO A 190 -4.98 6.25 -9.15
N ARG A 191 -3.77 6.70 -8.83
CA ARG A 191 -3.42 8.14 -8.72
C ARG A 191 -3.53 8.93 -10.04
N ASP A 192 -3.41 8.25 -11.16
CA ASP A 192 -3.50 8.80 -12.52
C ASP A 192 -4.93 8.89 -13.06
N GLU A 193 -5.89 8.19 -12.44
CA GLU A 193 -7.29 8.30 -12.82
C GLU A 193 -7.87 9.67 -12.39
N TRP A 194 -9.00 10.06 -12.98
CA TRP A 194 -9.76 11.23 -12.53
C TRP A 194 -10.68 10.89 -11.35
N GLU A 195 -10.60 11.64 -10.25
CA GLU A 195 -11.56 11.49 -9.15
C GLU A 195 -12.82 12.33 -9.40
N VAL A 196 -13.97 11.74 -9.14
CA VAL A 196 -15.24 12.45 -9.22
C VAL A 196 -15.38 13.43 -8.04
N PRO A 197 -15.82 14.67 -8.27
CA PRO A 197 -16.14 15.59 -7.20
C PRO A 197 -17.15 15.00 -6.19
N TRP A 198 -17.25 15.63 -5.02
CA TRP A 198 -18.38 15.40 -4.12
C TRP A 198 -19.73 15.56 -4.86
N GLY A 199 -20.76 14.84 -4.44
CA GLY A 199 -22.06 14.88 -5.11
C GLY A 199 -22.11 14.34 -6.53
N GLY A 200 -21.07 13.63 -6.97
CA GLY A 200 -20.99 13.02 -8.30
C GLY A 200 -20.86 11.50 -8.25
N CYS A 201 -21.26 10.87 -9.36
CA CYS A 201 -20.99 9.46 -9.63
C CYS A 201 -19.96 9.29 -10.75
N PRO A 202 -19.02 8.34 -10.62
CA PRO A 202 -18.19 7.94 -11.74
C PRO A 202 -19.00 7.17 -12.79
N PRO A 203 -18.47 7.03 -14.01
CA PRO A 203 -19.11 6.24 -15.05
C PRO A 203 -19.36 4.80 -14.58
N PRO A 204 -20.48 4.15 -14.94
CA PRO A 204 -20.76 2.76 -14.54
C PRO A 204 -19.71 1.75 -15.03
N THR A 205 -18.91 2.12 -16.03
CA THR A 205 -17.80 1.32 -16.58
C THR A 205 -16.51 1.38 -15.76
N ASN A 206 -16.35 2.41 -14.92
CA ASN A 206 -15.26 2.52 -13.95
C ASN A 206 -15.86 2.91 -12.58
N PRO A 207 -16.51 1.95 -11.91
CA PRO A 207 -17.18 2.19 -10.64
C PRO A 207 -16.16 2.62 -9.56
N GLY A 208 -16.60 3.45 -8.62
CA GLY A 208 -15.73 4.12 -7.66
C GLY A 208 -15.07 3.19 -6.64
N TYR A 209 -14.02 3.70 -6.02
CA TYR A 209 -13.24 3.01 -4.99
C TYR A 209 -13.68 3.44 -3.59
N LEU A 210 -13.27 2.67 -2.57
CA LEU A 210 -13.41 3.09 -1.18
C LEU A 210 -12.67 4.42 -0.94
N THR A 211 -13.37 5.38 -0.34
CA THR A 211 -12.77 6.62 0.16
C THR A 211 -13.00 6.71 1.66
N ILE A 212 -11.91 6.86 2.41
CA ILE A 212 -11.94 6.80 3.88
C ILE A 212 -11.61 8.18 4.42
N PRO A 213 -12.53 8.84 5.14
CA PRO A 213 -12.25 10.15 5.72
C PRO A 213 -11.29 10.03 6.90
N CYS A 214 -10.31 10.92 6.99
CA CYS A 214 -9.37 11.07 8.10
C CYS A 214 -9.37 12.51 8.61
N VAL A 215 -9.27 12.72 9.93
CA VAL A 215 -9.12 14.07 10.48
C VAL A 215 -7.69 14.59 10.24
N ILE A 216 -7.51 15.90 10.29
CA ILE A 216 -6.16 16.47 10.35
C ILE A 216 -5.65 16.29 11.78
N TYR A 217 -4.53 15.58 11.92
CA TYR A 217 -3.84 15.45 13.19
C TYR A 217 -2.91 16.64 13.37
N ASP A 218 -3.19 17.40 14.42
CA ASP A 218 -2.35 18.47 14.92
C ASP A 218 -1.99 18.17 16.38
N ASN A 219 -0.69 18.15 16.66
CA ASN A 219 -0.09 17.89 17.98
C ASN A 219 -0.48 18.93 19.04
N VAL A 220 -1.13 20.03 18.66
CA VAL A 220 -1.62 21.06 19.58
C VAL A 220 -3.10 20.86 19.90
N THR A 221 -3.92 20.56 18.90
CA THR A 221 -5.39 20.53 19.04
C THR A 221 -5.98 19.14 19.25
N ASN A 222 -5.39 18.09 18.67
CA ASN A 222 -5.88 16.71 18.71
C ASN A 222 -4.79 15.71 19.16
N ALA A 223 -3.88 16.15 20.03
CA ALA A 223 -2.71 15.37 20.49
C ALA A 223 -3.06 14.01 21.12
N THR A 224 -4.30 13.82 21.58
CA THR A 224 -4.78 12.63 22.27
C THR A 224 -5.83 11.89 21.44
N GLY A 225 -5.81 10.57 21.46
CA GLY A 225 -6.87 9.73 20.85
C GLY A 225 -6.52 9.11 19.50
N PHE A 226 -5.37 9.44 18.92
CA PHE A 226 -4.83 8.77 17.72
C PHE A 226 -3.44 8.20 17.98
N CYS A 227 -3.23 6.96 17.54
CA CYS A 227 -2.04 6.16 17.79
C CYS A 227 -1.56 5.51 16.47
N LYS A 228 -0.31 5.04 16.42
CA LYS A 228 0.14 4.22 15.27
C LYS A 228 -0.71 2.94 15.19
N PRO A 229 -1.14 2.51 14.00
CA PRO A 229 -2.04 1.35 13.89
C PRO A 229 -1.43 0.06 14.44
N ALA A 230 -2.28 -0.78 15.03
CA ALA A 230 -1.89 -2.14 15.39
C ALA A 230 -1.60 -2.97 14.13
N PRO A 231 -0.49 -3.73 14.09
CA PRO A 231 -0.26 -4.75 13.08
C PRO A 231 -1.40 -5.76 13.02
N THR A 232 -1.83 -6.16 11.82
CA THR A 232 -2.84 -7.22 11.69
C THR A 232 -2.18 -8.60 11.71
N SER A 233 -2.88 -9.57 12.33
CA SER A 233 -2.45 -10.98 12.32
C SER A 233 -2.38 -11.56 10.91
N LEU A 234 -3.22 -11.08 9.99
CA LEU A 234 -3.22 -11.49 8.59
C LEU A 234 -1.93 -11.09 7.87
N MET A 235 -1.44 -9.86 8.09
CA MET A 235 -0.18 -9.41 7.50
C MET A 235 0.98 -10.21 8.07
N ASP A 236 1.02 -10.42 9.38
CA ASP A 236 2.06 -11.21 10.04
C ASP A 236 2.09 -12.66 9.53
N GLN A 237 0.92 -13.29 9.35
CA GLN A 237 0.83 -14.63 8.77
C GLN A 237 1.34 -14.64 7.33
N TRP A 238 0.99 -13.64 6.51
CA TRP A 238 1.45 -13.58 5.12
C TRP A 238 2.97 -13.39 5.02
N LEU A 239 3.58 -12.58 5.90
CA LEU A 239 5.04 -12.46 5.97
C LEU A 239 5.70 -13.79 6.36
N GLN A 240 5.14 -14.53 7.31
CA GLN A 240 5.63 -15.88 7.64
C GLN A 240 5.53 -16.85 6.46
N ASP A 241 4.44 -16.81 5.70
CA ASP A 241 4.26 -17.65 4.51
C ASP A 241 5.29 -17.34 3.42
N ILE A 242 5.58 -16.04 3.18
CA ILE A 242 6.63 -15.60 2.25
C ILE A 242 7.98 -16.13 2.70
N LYS A 243 8.30 -16.00 4.00
CA LYS A 243 9.57 -16.51 4.54
C LYS A 243 9.72 -18.01 4.33
N LYS A 244 8.69 -18.80 4.61
CA LYS A 244 8.70 -20.26 4.41
C LYS A 244 8.93 -20.60 2.94
N LYS A 245 8.23 -19.96 2.01
CA LYS A 245 8.41 -20.17 0.56
C LYS A 245 9.84 -19.86 0.11
N ASN A 246 10.43 -18.78 0.59
CA ASN A 246 11.81 -18.40 0.25
C ASN A 246 12.85 -19.41 0.77
N VAL A 247 12.61 -20.02 1.94
CA VAL A 247 13.46 -21.10 2.46
C VAL A 247 13.36 -22.35 1.58
N THR A 248 12.15 -22.75 1.19
CA THR A 248 11.95 -23.92 0.33
C THR A 248 12.67 -23.78 -1.01
N ILE A 249 12.57 -22.62 -1.66
CA ILE A 249 13.26 -22.36 -2.94
C ILE A 249 14.78 -22.48 -2.79
N ARG A 250 15.35 -21.96 -1.71
CA ARG A 250 16.79 -22.05 -1.45
C ARG A 250 17.25 -23.48 -1.12
N GLY A 251 16.42 -24.23 -0.37
CA GLY A 251 16.67 -25.62 0.01
C GLY A 251 16.56 -26.64 -1.13
N THR A 252 15.83 -26.32 -2.21
CA THR A 252 15.70 -27.19 -3.39
C THR A 252 16.77 -26.97 -4.46
N THR A 253 17.79 -26.16 -4.21
CA THR A 253 18.94 -26.07 -5.13
C THR A 253 19.63 -27.44 -5.17
N PRO A 254 19.66 -28.16 -6.31
CA PRO A 254 20.36 -29.43 -6.38
C PRO A 254 21.82 -29.20 -6.01
N LYS A 255 22.31 -29.91 -5.01
CA LYS A 255 23.75 -30.03 -4.78
C LYS A 255 24.37 -30.42 -6.13
N PRO A 256 25.43 -29.75 -6.62
CA PRO A 256 26.14 -30.20 -7.80
C PRO A 256 26.53 -31.65 -7.57
N THR A 257 25.89 -32.57 -8.29
CA THR A 257 26.30 -33.97 -8.30
C THR A 257 27.67 -33.95 -8.96
N MET A 258 28.72 -34.05 -8.14
CA MET A 258 30.05 -34.31 -8.67
C MET A 258 29.95 -35.55 -9.56
N PRO A 259 30.41 -35.48 -10.82
CA PRO A 259 30.47 -36.67 -11.66
C PRO A 259 31.32 -37.72 -10.93
N PRO A 260 30.95 -39.01 -11.03
CA PRO A 260 31.71 -40.08 -10.41
C PRO A 260 33.16 -40.02 -10.92
N SER A 261 34.09 -39.87 -9.97
CA SER A 261 35.52 -39.95 -10.21
C SER A 261 35.83 -41.32 -10.80
N VAL A 262 36.13 -41.36 -12.09
CA VAL A 262 36.68 -42.55 -12.74
C VAL A 262 38.04 -42.80 -12.10
N ALA A 263 38.13 -43.88 -11.32
CA ALA A 263 39.40 -44.38 -10.81
C ALA A 263 40.22 -44.91 -11.99
N VAL A 264 41.14 -44.09 -12.50
CA VAL A 264 42.18 -44.55 -13.41
C VAL A 264 43.30 -45.13 -12.54
N GLY A 265 43.55 -46.43 -12.72
CA GLY A 265 44.60 -47.18 -12.05
C GLY A 265 45.98 -46.57 -12.29
N GLY A 266 46.82 -46.68 -11.25
CA GLY A 266 48.12 -46.03 -11.19
C GLY A 266 49.12 -46.52 -12.23
N VAL A 267 50.00 -45.60 -12.62
CA VAL A 267 51.33 -45.88 -13.13
C VAL A 267 52.31 -44.93 -12.43
N ALA A 268 53.45 -45.50 -12.02
CA ALA A 268 54.52 -44.93 -11.21
C ALA A 268 55.25 -43.74 -11.87
N PRO A 269 56.03 -42.95 -11.11
CA PRO A 269 56.61 -41.70 -11.58
C PRO A 269 57.94 -41.92 -12.32
N THR A 270 58.15 -41.18 -13.41
CA THR A 270 59.47 -40.95 -13.99
C THR A 270 59.68 -39.46 -14.25
N ASN A 271 60.78 -38.95 -13.71
CA ASN A 271 61.29 -37.59 -13.89
C ASN A 271 61.69 -37.35 -15.36
N GLU A 272 61.42 -36.16 -15.90
CA GLU A 272 62.43 -35.22 -16.44
C GLU A 272 61.83 -34.01 -17.18
N ALA A 273 62.51 -32.87 -16.98
CA ALA A 273 62.75 -31.76 -17.90
C ALA A 273 61.61 -30.85 -18.44
N THR A 274 61.56 -29.65 -17.85
CA THR A 274 61.68 -28.32 -18.49
C THR A 274 60.99 -28.05 -19.84
N ARG A 275 60.04 -27.09 -19.86
CA ARG A 275 60.02 -25.97 -20.82
C ARG A 275 58.99 -24.87 -20.49
N THR A 276 59.49 -23.65 -20.39
CA THR A 276 58.81 -22.35 -20.45
C THR A 276 58.13 -22.14 -21.81
N ILE A 277 57.07 -21.32 -21.89
CA ILE A 277 56.86 -20.19 -22.84
C ILE A 277 55.41 -19.61 -22.75
N ALA A 278 55.38 -18.30 -22.48
CA ALA A 278 54.58 -17.18 -23.00
C ALA A 278 53.03 -17.10 -22.94
N ASP A 279 52.60 -15.99 -22.33
CA ASP A 279 51.72 -14.92 -22.85
C ASP A 279 50.51 -15.28 -23.71
N VAL A 280 49.32 -14.91 -23.21
CA VAL A 280 48.28 -14.24 -24.02
C VAL A 280 47.64 -13.13 -23.19
N LEU A 281 47.86 -11.91 -23.66
CA LEU A 281 47.20 -10.66 -23.30
C LEU A 281 45.87 -10.57 -24.08
N VAL A 282 44.74 -10.25 -23.44
CA VAL A 282 43.56 -9.72 -24.14
C VAL A 282 43.01 -8.51 -23.40
N VAL A 283 43.08 -7.38 -24.10
CA VAL A 283 42.52 -6.05 -23.78
C VAL A 283 41.17 -5.92 -24.49
N ALA A 284 40.18 -5.29 -23.84
CA ALA A 284 39.14 -4.41 -24.42
C ALA A 284 37.97 -4.26 -23.42
N SER A 285 37.27 -3.14 -23.23
CA SER A 285 37.38 -1.73 -23.67
C SER A 285 36.38 -0.91 -22.84
N LEU A 286 36.71 0.35 -22.54
CA LEU A 286 35.78 1.36 -22.03
C LEU A 286 34.80 1.80 -23.12
N VAL A 287 33.55 2.09 -22.74
CA VAL A 287 32.59 2.86 -23.56
C VAL A 287 32.30 4.19 -22.87
N ALA A 288 32.48 5.26 -23.63
CA ALA A 288 32.31 6.65 -23.25
C ALA A 288 30.85 7.10 -23.26
N VAL A 289 30.54 8.04 -22.38
CA VAL A 289 29.30 8.83 -22.29
C VAL A 289 29.37 9.98 -23.30
N ALA A 290 28.31 10.18 -24.07
CA ALA A 290 28.07 11.42 -24.82
C ALA A 290 26.71 11.99 -24.42
N ALA A 291 26.74 13.23 -23.94
CA ALA A 291 25.59 14.07 -23.69
C ALA A 291 25.13 14.74 -24.99
N PHE A 292 23.82 14.93 -25.15
CA PHE A 292 23.26 15.90 -26.08
C PHE A 292 22.15 16.70 -25.37
N THR A 293 22.38 18.01 -25.36
CA THR A 293 21.45 19.17 -25.40
C THR A 293 20.01 19.00 -24.97
#